data_AF-A0A916FLZ3-F1
#
_entry.id   AF-A0A916FLZ3-F1
#
_cell.length_a   1.000
_cell.length_b   1.000
_cell.length_c   1.000
_cell.angle_alpha   90.00
_cell.angle_beta   90.00
_cell.angle_gamma   90.00
#
_symmetry.space_group_name_H-M   'P 1'
#
loop_
_entity.id
_entity.type
_entity.pdbx_description
1 polymer ?
#
loop_
_entity_poly.entity_id
_entity_poly.type
_entity_poly.pdbx_seq_one_letter_code
_entity_poly.pdbx_strand_id
1 'polypeptide(L)'
;MVDPDNSGAVSSISGGINLNSDRANIGGDVVGRDKVTQVQGDQINTYLQLDLPKLLETLKHSLPKDDPLPDRLMNTLHNFQQYHTRLWEWKELHNALNDVIFVLDQFSREVERLDAAAQTGTVRALARLWRPVNQKVDLLIEFARNLQYIGSPFVERNGNRQGPLWAIELHSTTQHINALLTPLDYDFAALYDATNTFSDAASKHLYLADKRLRDTAGELYTLSQRLLGEFKP
;
A
#
# COMPACT_ATOMS: atom_id res chain seq x y z
N MET A 1 -25.67 -52.05 -19.90
CA MET A 1 -25.91 -52.22 -18.45
C MET A 1 -24.54 -52.18 -17.79
N VAL A 2 -24.05 -50.95 -17.61
CA VAL A 2 -23.77 -50.24 -16.34
C VAL A 2 -22.36 -50.54 -15.81
N ASP A 3 -21.66 -49.44 -15.59
CA ASP A 3 -20.26 -49.21 -15.21
C ASP A 3 -19.77 -49.91 -13.93
N PRO A 4 -18.43 -50.00 -13.76
CA PRO A 4 -17.81 -50.07 -12.44
C PRO A 4 -17.52 -48.66 -11.86
N ASP A 5 -18.10 -48.39 -10.67
CA ASP A 5 -17.77 -47.33 -9.70
C ASP A 5 -16.25 -47.34 -9.36
N ASN A 6 -15.52 -46.23 -9.46
CA ASN A 6 -15.46 -45.07 -8.56
C ASN A 6 -14.59 -45.28 -7.30
N SER A 7 -13.34 -44.80 -7.38
CA SER A 7 -12.54 -44.35 -6.24
C SER A 7 -11.25 -43.68 -6.73
N GLY A 8 -11.40 -42.50 -7.32
CA GLY A 8 -10.28 -41.60 -7.59
C GLY A 8 -9.99 -40.73 -6.37
N ALA A 9 -8.91 -41.03 -5.66
CA ALA A 9 -8.35 -40.18 -4.62
C ALA A 9 -7.91 -38.84 -5.23
N VAL A 10 -8.47 -37.73 -4.74
CA VAL A 10 -8.07 -36.38 -5.13
C VAL A 10 -6.81 -36.00 -4.34
N SER A 11 -5.65 -36.11 -4.99
CA SER A 11 -4.44 -35.42 -4.56
C SER A 11 -4.45 -34.00 -5.14
N SER A 12 -4.51 -33.01 -4.26
CA SER A 12 -4.32 -31.61 -4.59
C SER A 12 -2.82 -31.33 -4.71
N ILE A 13 -2.32 -31.24 -5.94
CA ILE A 13 -1.01 -30.64 -6.22
C ILE A 13 -1.19 -29.50 -7.21
N SER A 14 -0.84 -28.33 -6.68
CA SER A 14 -0.57 -27.06 -7.32
C SER A 14 0.15 -27.16 -8.67
N GLY A 15 -0.35 -26.39 -9.64
CA GLY A 15 0.48 -25.78 -10.69
C GLY A 15 0.95 -26.67 -11.83
N GLY A 16 0.04 -27.30 -12.56
CA GLY A 16 0.30 -27.91 -13.86
C GLY A 16 -0.63 -27.36 -14.93
N ILE A 17 -0.10 -26.54 -15.86
CA ILE A 17 -0.82 -26.02 -17.02
C ILE A 17 -1.02 -27.18 -17.99
N ASN A 18 -2.28 -27.60 -18.19
CA ASN A 18 -2.63 -28.56 -19.22
C ASN A 18 -3.07 -27.79 -20.48
N LEU A 19 -2.20 -27.74 -21.48
CA LEU A 19 -2.47 -27.09 -22.76
C LEU A 19 -3.21 -28.07 -23.66
N ASN A 20 -4.55 -28.01 -23.64
CA ASN A 20 -5.36 -28.45 -24.77
C ASN A 20 -6.26 -27.29 -25.20
N SER A 21 -6.16 -27.00 -26.49
CA SER A 21 -6.86 -25.98 -27.25
C SER A 21 -8.38 -26.12 -27.12
N ASP A 22 -9.00 -25.19 -26.39
CA ASP A 22 -9.94 -24.20 -26.93
C ASP A 22 -10.69 -23.54 -25.77
N ARG A 23 -10.49 -22.22 -25.63
CA ARG A 23 -11.23 -21.29 -24.75
C ARG A 23 -11.31 -21.64 -23.25
N ALA A 24 -10.31 -21.18 -22.50
CA ALA A 24 -10.45 -20.94 -21.06
C ALA A 24 -10.79 -19.46 -20.81
N ASN A 25 -12.00 -19.20 -20.34
CA ASN A 25 -12.43 -17.90 -19.83
C ASN A 25 -12.05 -17.84 -18.34
N ILE A 26 -11.20 -16.89 -17.95
CA ILE A 26 -10.84 -16.68 -16.54
C ILE A 26 -11.68 -15.52 -16.01
N GLY A 27 -12.69 -15.87 -15.20
CA GLY A 27 -13.39 -14.94 -14.33
C GLY A 27 -12.74 -14.91 -12.95
N GLY A 28 -12.49 -13.70 -12.43
CA GLY A 28 -12.11 -13.46 -11.04
C GLY A 28 -10.74 -12.81 -10.86
N ASP A 29 -10.69 -11.48 -10.99
CA ASP A 29 -10.34 -10.53 -9.92
C ASP A 29 -10.24 -9.13 -10.55
N VAL A 30 -11.32 -8.36 -10.46
CA VAL A 30 -11.47 -7.04 -11.08
C VAL A 30 -11.71 -6.03 -9.97
N VAL A 31 -10.64 -5.54 -9.33
CA VAL A 31 -10.58 -4.16 -8.82
C VAL A 31 -9.13 -3.70 -8.76
N GLY A 32 -8.79 -2.63 -9.50
CA GLY A 32 -7.59 -1.84 -9.20
C GLY A 32 -6.39 -1.98 -10.14
N ARG A 33 -6.64 -2.17 -11.43
CA ARG A 33 -5.88 -1.60 -12.56
C ARG A 33 -6.73 -1.87 -13.79
N ASP A 34 -6.97 -0.88 -14.64
CA ASP A 34 -7.44 -1.14 -16.00
C ASP A 34 -6.49 -2.16 -16.66
N LYS A 35 -6.90 -3.42 -16.65
CA LYS A 35 -6.49 -4.40 -17.64
C LYS A 35 -7.63 -4.55 -18.64
N VAL A 36 -7.91 -3.47 -19.37
CA VAL A 36 -8.48 -3.62 -20.71
C VAL A 36 -7.31 -3.97 -21.62
N THR A 37 -6.90 -5.24 -21.58
CA THR A 37 -5.98 -5.81 -22.56
C THR A 37 -6.74 -6.01 -23.86
N GLN A 38 -6.57 -5.11 -24.83
CA GLN A 38 -6.83 -5.45 -26.23
C GLN A 38 -5.49 -5.81 -26.86
N VAL A 39 -5.32 -7.10 -27.12
CA VAL A 39 -4.12 -7.67 -27.74
C VAL A 39 -4.22 -7.44 -29.24
N GLN A 40 -3.28 -6.70 -29.83
CA GLN A 40 -3.06 -6.70 -31.28
C GLN A 40 -1.56 -6.87 -31.55
N GLY A 41 -1.11 -8.13 -31.59
CA GLY A 41 0.27 -8.50 -31.90
C GLY A 41 1.29 -8.27 -30.77
N ASP A 42 2.57 -8.21 -31.17
CA ASP A 42 3.76 -8.39 -30.32
C ASP A 42 4.37 -7.07 -29.78
N GLN A 43 3.61 -5.97 -29.81
CA GLN A 43 4.03 -4.68 -29.23
C GLN A 43 3.01 -4.22 -28.18
N ILE A 44 3.49 -4.05 -26.95
CA ILE A 44 2.69 -3.53 -25.83
C ILE A 44 3.13 -2.09 -25.52
N ASN A 45 2.14 -1.18 -25.58
CA ASN A 45 1.98 0.11 -24.88
C ASN A 45 2.06 1.39 -25.73
N THR A 46 0.89 1.88 -26.13
CA THR A 46 0.65 3.33 -26.21
C THR A 46 -0.16 3.75 -24.99
N TYR A 47 0.49 4.47 -24.08
CA TYR A 47 -0.23 5.29 -23.11
C TYR A 47 -0.99 6.35 -23.90
N LEU A 48 -2.32 6.35 -23.86
CA LEU A 48 -3.08 7.56 -24.21
C LEU A 48 -2.82 8.58 -23.11
N GLN A 49 -1.64 9.22 -23.17
CA GLN A 49 -1.39 10.46 -22.46
C GLN A 49 -2.26 11.49 -23.16
N LEU A 50 -3.36 11.87 -22.50
CA LEU A 50 -4.12 13.03 -22.92
C LEU A 50 -3.18 14.23 -22.84
N ASP A 51 -2.84 14.81 -23.99
CA ASP A 51 -2.05 16.03 -24.07
C ASP A 51 -2.93 17.20 -23.58
N LEU A 52 -2.92 17.38 -22.27
CA LEU A 52 -3.71 18.41 -21.58
C LEU A 52 -3.44 19.82 -22.12
N PRO A 53 -2.18 20.22 -22.39
CA PRO A 53 -1.91 21.49 -23.07
C PRO A 53 -2.62 21.62 -24.41
N LYS A 54 -2.51 20.60 -25.29
CA LYS A 54 -3.15 20.63 -26.61
C LYS A 54 -4.67 20.61 -26.53
N LEU A 55 -5.24 19.85 -25.59
CA LEU A 55 -6.68 19.84 -25.33
C LEU A 55 -7.15 21.24 -24.89
N LEU A 56 -6.42 21.87 -23.98
CA LEU A 56 -6.74 23.22 -23.49
C LEU A 56 -6.66 24.26 -24.61
N GLU A 57 -5.62 24.23 -25.44
CA GLU A 57 -5.50 25.11 -26.60
C GLU A 57 -6.66 24.91 -27.58
N THR A 58 -7.01 23.66 -27.86
CA THR A 58 -8.12 23.32 -28.77
C THR A 58 -9.45 23.85 -28.23
N LEU A 59 -9.70 23.68 -26.93
CA LEU A 59 -10.93 24.16 -26.28
C LEU A 59 -10.98 25.70 -26.24
N LYS A 60 -9.87 26.37 -25.90
CA LYS A 60 -9.79 27.85 -25.90
C LYS A 60 -9.94 28.45 -27.29
N HIS A 61 -9.56 27.72 -28.35
CA HIS A 61 -9.75 28.17 -29.72
C HIS A 61 -11.18 27.94 -30.23
N SER A 62 -11.85 26.91 -29.72
CA SER A 62 -13.18 26.48 -30.18
C SER A 62 -14.32 27.13 -29.41
N LEU A 63 -14.05 27.70 -28.23
CA LEU A 63 -15.03 28.32 -27.35
C LEU A 63 -14.87 29.85 -27.31
N PRO A 64 -15.90 30.60 -26.87
CA PRO A 64 -15.81 32.03 -26.65
C PRO A 64 -14.63 32.41 -25.74
N LYS A 65 -14.03 33.59 -25.94
CA LYS A 65 -12.80 34.06 -25.25
C LYS A 65 -12.88 34.09 -23.71
N ASP A 66 -14.09 34.08 -23.14
CA ASP A 66 -14.34 34.11 -21.69
C ASP A 66 -15.15 32.89 -21.20
N ASP A 67 -15.20 31.81 -21.98
CA ASP A 67 -15.89 30.59 -21.55
C ASP A 67 -15.13 29.94 -20.37
N PRO A 68 -15.77 29.73 -19.21
CA PRO A 68 -15.12 29.11 -18.05
C PRO A 68 -14.91 27.59 -18.20
N LEU A 69 -15.48 26.95 -19.22
CA LEU A 69 -15.47 25.50 -19.40
C LEU A 69 -14.05 24.90 -19.54
N PRO A 70 -13.11 25.47 -20.32
CA PRO A 70 -11.75 24.92 -20.42
C PRO A 70 -11.03 24.88 -19.07
N ASP A 71 -11.13 25.96 -18.29
CA ASP A 71 -10.48 26.04 -16.99
C ASP A 71 -11.16 25.12 -15.96
N ARG A 72 -12.51 24.99 -16.01
CA ARG A 72 -13.26 24.02 -15.19
C ARG A 72 -12.86 22.57 -15.50
N LEU A 73 -12.69 22.23 -16.78
CA LEU A 73 -12.25 20.91 -17.20
C LEU A 73 -10.81 20.64 -16.73
N MET A 74 -9.91 21.60 -16.89
CA MET A 74 -8.52 21.46 -16.45
C MET A 74 -8.40 21.28 -14.94
N ASN A 75 -9.10 22.10 -14.17
CA ASN A 75 -9.15 21.96 -12.71
C ASN A 75 -9.69 20.59 -12.30
N THR A 76 -10.70 20.10 -13.02
CA THR A 76 -11.28 18.78 -12.79
C THR A 76 -10.28 17.66 -13.07
N LEU A 77 -9.60 17.69 -14.22
CA LEU A 77 -8.59 16.70 -14.58
C LEU A 77 -7.41 16.71 -13.60
N HIS A 78 -7.01 17.89 -13.14
CA HIS A 78 -6.01 18.03 -12.09
C HIS A 78 -6.48 17.41 -10.77
N ASN A 79 -7.72 17.67 -10.35
CA ASN A 79 -8.31 17.06 -9.16
C ASN A 79 -8.34 15.53 -9.28
N PHE A 80 -8.71 14.98 -10.43
CA PHE A 80 -8.65 13.54 -10.68
C PHE A 80 -7.25 12.98 -10.53
N GLN A 81 -6.25 13.63 -11.14
CA GLN A 81 -4.86 13.21 -11.02
C GLN A 81 -4.41 13.19 -9.55
N GLN A 82 -4.72 14.25 -8.80
CA GLN A 82 -4.41 14.33 -7.37
C GLN A 82 -5.09 13.21 -6.56
N TYR A 83 -6.38 12.95 -6.79
CA TYR A 83 -7.09 11.86 -6.12
C TYR A 83 -6.51 10.49 -6.45
N HIS A 84 -6.13 10.25 -7.70
CA HIS A 84 -5.49 9.01 -8.11
C HIS A 84 -4.14 8.81 -7.42
N THR A 85 -3.29 9.84 -7.36
CA THR A 85 -2.02 9.75 -6.64
C THR A 85 -2.25 9.55 -5.15
N ARG A 86 -3.20 10.27 -4.54
CA ARG A 86 -3.55 10.11 -3.12
C ARG A 86 -4.06 8.70 -2.79
N LEU A 87 -4.89 8.12 -3.66
CA LEU A 87 -5.34 6.72 -3.53
C LEU A 87 -4.19 5.74 -3.61
N TRP A 88 -3.28 5.95 -4.56
CA TRP A 88 -2.08 5.13 -4.69
C TRP A 88 -1.22 5.22 -3.43
N GLU A 89 -0.94 6.42 -2.93
CA GLU A 89 -0.13 6.61 -1.71
C GLU A 89 -0.76 5.94 -0.48
N TRP A 90 -2.08 6.08 -0.28
CA TRP A 90 -2.77 5.39 0.82
C TRP A 90 -2.71 3.87 0.68
N LYS A 91 -2.85 3.35 -0.54
CA LYS A 91 -2.75 1.91 -0.81
C LYS A 91 -1.34 1.39 -0.53
N GLU A 92 -0.31 2.10 -0.98
CA GLU A 92 1.08 1.73 -0.72
C GLU A 92 1.40 1.77 0.77
N LEU A 93 0.93 2.80 1.49
CA LEU A 93 1.06 2.86 2.95
C LEU A 93 0.39 1.68 3.64
N HIS A 94 -0.86 1.36 3.28
CA HIS A 94 -1.57 0.20 3.81
C HIS A 94 -0.79 -1.10 3.58
N ASN A 95 -0.32 -1.33 2.35
CA ASN A 95 0.42 -2.54 2.01
C ASN A 95 1.74 -2.64 2.78
N ALA A 96 2.49 -1.54 2.87
CA ALA A 96 3.75 -1.50 3.59
C ALA A 96 3.55 -1.72 5.11
N LEU A 97 2.51 -1.17 5.71
CA LEU A 97 2.17 -1.41 7.12
C LEU A 97 1.73 -2.85 7.37
N ASN A 98 0.93 -3.42 6.46
CA ASN A 98 0.54 -4.82 6.54
C ASN A 98 1.76 -5.75 6.44
N ASP A 99 2.70 -5.45 5.56
CA ASP A 99 3.98 -6.17 5.45
C ASP A 99 4.80 -6.07 6.75
N VAL A 100 4.88 -4.89 7.37
CA VAL A 100 5.55 -4.68 8.66
C VAL A 100 4.92 -5.53 9.75
N ILE A 101 3.59 -5.52 9.87
CA ILE A 101 2.86 -6.30 10.88
C ILE A 101 3.03 -7.80 10.64
N PHE A 102 2.99 -8.24 9.37
CA PHE A 102 3.19 -9.63 9.02
C PHE A 102 4.57 -10.15 9.47
N VAL A 103 5.64 -9.38 9.23
CA VAL A 103 6.98 -9.79 9.69
C VAL A 103 7.19 -9.57 11.19
N LEU A 104 6.45 -8.63 11.81
CA LEU A 104 6.48 -8.38 13.25
C LEU A 104 5.93 -9.58 14.03
N ASP A 105 4.89 -10.26 13.54
CA ASP A 105 4.21 -11.37 14.23
C ASP A 105 5.20 -12.45 14.73
N GLN A 106 6.21 -12.79 13.93
CA GLN A 106 7.22 -13.77 14.36
C GLN A 106 8.09 -13.25 15.51
N PHE A 107 8.46 -11.98 15.50
CA PHE A 107 9.28 -11.36 16.54
C PHE A 107 8.47 -11.15 17.82
N SER A 108 7.25 -10.60 17.73
CA SER A 108 6.39 -10.35 18.89
C SER A 108 6.04 -11.63 19.62
N ARG A 109 5.69 -12.71 18.91
CA ARG A 109 5.41 -14.01 19.54
C ARG A 109 6.60 -14.58 20.29
N GLU A 110 7.81 -14.41 19.79
CA GLU A 110 9.00 -14.88 20.51
C GLU A 110 9.24 -14.05 21.78
N VAL A 111 9.03 -12.73 21.71
CA VAL A 111 9.10 -11.84 22.87
C VAL A 111 8.04 -12.22 23.91
N GLU A 112 6.79 -12.43 23.51
CA GLU A 112 5.71 -12.89 24.39
C GLU A 112 5.99 -14.28 24.99
N ARG A 113 6.51 -15.22 24.19
CA ARG A 113 6.87 -16.56 24.66
C ARG A 113 7.97 -16.51 25.71
N LEU A 114 8.96 -15.65 25.51
CA LEU A 114 10.07 -15.45 26.45
C LEU A 114 9.57 -14.84 27.76
N ASP A 115 8.71 -13.83 27.70
CA ASP A 115 8.08 -13.22 28.86
C ASP A 115 7.25 -14.24 29.67
N ALA A 116 6.37 -14.99 29.01
CA ALA A 116 5.57 -16.03 29.64
C ALA A 116 6.41 -17.15 30.28
N ALA A 117 7.61 -17.40 29.76
CA ALA A 117 8.56 -18.38 30.30
C ALA A 117 9.49 -17.80 31.38
N ALA A 118 9.36 -16.51 31.72
CA ALA A 118 10.30 -15.75 32.57
C ALA A 118 11.76 -15.88 32.08
N GLN A 119 11.93 -15.85 30.75
CA GLN A 119 13.23 -15.92 30.07
C GLN A 119 13.47 -14.63 29.31
N THR A 120 14.73 -14.22 29.20
CA THR A 120 15.10 -13.01 28.44
C THR A 120 15.58 -13.33 27.03
N GLY A 121 15.86 -14.59 26.72
CA GLY A 121 16.47 -14.99 25.45
C GLY A 121 17.88 -14.41 25.27
N THR A 122 18.38 -14.42 24.03
CA THR A 122 19.67 -13.82 23.70
C THR A 122 19.46 -12.65 22.74
N VAL A 123 20.16 -11.53 22.99
CA VAL A 123 20.14 -10.34 22.12
C VAL A 123 20.38 -10.71 20.67
N ARG A 124 21.34 -11.60 20.39
CA ARG A 124 21.66 -12.03 19.03
C ARG A 124 20.49 -12.75 18.33
N ALA A 125 19.75 -13.60 19.05
CA ALA A 125 18.62 -14.31 18.47
C ALA A 125 17.46 -13.35 18.17
N LEU A 126 17.15 -12.45 19.11
CA LEU A 126 16.11 -11.44 18.96
C LEU A 126 16.44 -10.41 17.87
N ALA A 127 17.68 -9.93 17.81
CA ALA A 127 18.15 -9.05 16.74
C ALA A 127 18.04 -9.70 15.34
N ARG A 128 18.23 -11.02 15.26
CA ARG A 128 18.03 -11.76 13.99
C ARG A 128 16.57 -11.81 13.58
N LEU A 129 15.65 -11.99 14.53
CA LEU A 129 14.20 -11.98 14.29
C LEU A 129 13.67 -10.57 14.00
N TRP A 130 14.28 -9.53 14.59
CA TRP A 130 13.91 -8.13 14.37
C TRP A 130 14.34 -7.60 13.00
N ARG A 131 15.45 -8.12 12.44
CA ARG A 131 16.04 -7.60 11.20
C ARG A 131 15.04 -7.46 10.02
N PRO A 132 14.16 -8.44 9.72
CA PRO A 132 13.16 -8.28 8.66
C PRO A 132 12.17 -7.14 8.94
N VAL A 133 11.78 -6.94 10.20
CA VAL A 133 10.92 -5.81 10.61
C VAL A 133 11.62 -4.50 10.34
N ASN A 134 12.88 -4.36 10.78
CA ASN A 134 13.67 -3.15 10.55
C ASN A 134 13.81 -2.84 9.06
N GLN A 135 14.07 -3.86 8.22
CA GLN A 135 14.17 -3.69 6.77
C GLN A 135 12.85 -3.19 6.14
N LYS A 136 11.70 -3.71 6.59
CA LYS A 136 10.39 -3.26 6.11
C LYS A 136 10.09 -1.83 6.56
N VAL A 137 10.48 -1.46 7.79
CA VAL A 137 10.38 -0.07 8.26
C VAL A 137 11.28 0.85 7.45
N ASP A 138 12.52 0.45 7.13
CA ASP A 138 13.42 1.27 6.31
C ASP A 138 12.82 1.59 4.93
N LEU A 139 12.22 0.59 4.27
CA LEU A 139 11.49 0.79 3.01
C LEU A 139 10.28 1.72 3.17
N LEU A 140 9.53 1.58 4.25
CA LEU A 140 8.40 2.42 4.58
C LEU A 140 8.82 3.89 4.83
N ILE A 141 9.98 4.12 5.46
CA ILE A 141 10.54 5.46 5.65
C ILE A 141 11.06 6.04 4.34
N GLU A 142 11.63 5.22 3.46
CA GLU A 142 12.01 5.67 2.12
C GLU A 142 10.78 6.08 1.29
N PHE A 143 9.68 5.33 1.39
CA PHE A 143 8.40 5.78 0.84
C PHE A 143 7.94 7.11 1.45
N ALA A 144 8.06 7.28 2.77
CA ALA A 144 7.69 8.52 3.46
C ALA A 144 8.45 9.76 2.95
N ARG A 145 9.70 9.59 2.49
CA ARG A 145 10.53 10.68 1.93
C ARG A 145 10.07 11.16 0.56
N ASN A 146 9.29 10.34 -0.16
CA ASN A 146 8.86 10.60 -1.53
C ASN A 146 7.37 10.92 -1.66
N LEU A 147 6.69 11.17 -0.52
CA LEU A 147 5.27 11.52 -0.48
C LEU A 147 4.96 12.85 -1.17
N GLN A 148 3.77 12.92 -1.76
CA GLN A 148 3.27 14.11 -2.43
C GLN A 148 1.95 14.60 -1.84
N TYR A 149 1.01 13.69 -1.50
CA TYR A 149 -0.38 14.08 -1.22
C TYR A 149 -0.95 13.61 0.13
N ILE A 150 -0.42 12.55 0.76
CA ILE A 150 -0.92 12.04 2.06
C ILE A 150 -0.15 12.59 3.27
N GLY A 151 0.77 13.51 3.06
CA GLY A 151 1.53 14.18 4.12
C GLY A 151 2.78 14.89 3.57
N SER A 152 3.44 15.67 4.41
CA SER A 152 4.75 16.23 4.06
C SER A 152 5.80 15.11 4.01
N PRO A 153 6.77 15.16 3.08
CA PRO A 153 7.89 14.23 3.06
C PRO A 153 8.60 14.09 4.41
N PHE A 154 8.98 12.86 4.75
CA PHE A 154 9.78 12.61 5.94
C PHE A 154 11.19 13.19 5.80
N VAL A 155 11.63 13.95 6.79
CA VAL A 155 12.97 14.54 6.86
C VAL A 155 13.49 14.41 8.29
N GLU A 156 14.73 13.97 8.43
CA GLU A 156 15.45 13.93 9.70
C GLU A 156 16.73 14.78 9.59
N ARG A 157 16.87 15.77 10.48
CA ARG A 157 18.06 16.64 10.55
C ARG A 157 18.37 16.96 12.01
N ASN A 158 19.61 16.70 12.44
CA ASN A 158 20.11 17.02 13.78
C ASN A 158 19.19 16.54 14.91
N GLY A 159 18.60 15.36 14.77
CA GLY A 159 17.67 14.78 15.75
C GLY A 159 16.23 15.30 15.68
N ASN A 160 15.96 16.34 14.89
CA ASN A 160 14.59 16.78 14.61
C ASN A 160 14.00 16.00 13.43
N ARG A 161 12.79 15.48 13.63
CA ARG A 161 12.01 14.77 12.61
C ARG A 161 10.81 15.57 12.19
N GLN A 162 10.58 15.62 10.90
CA GLN A 162 9.39 16.18 10.28
C GLN A 162 8.84 15.16 9.28
N GLY A 163 7.53 15.17 9.07
CA GLY A 163 6.87 14.24 8.18
C GLY A 163 5.52 13.79 8.74
N PRO A 164 4.92 12.73 8.18
CA PRO A 164 3.68 12.20 8.67
C PRO A 164 3.88 11.57 10.05
N LEU A 165 2.87 11.69 10.92
CA LEU A 165 2.92 11.16 12.28
C LEU A 165 3.27 9.67 12.31
N TRP A 166 2.72 8.88 11.38
CA TRP A 166 3.01 7.45 11.28
C TRP A 166 4.49 7.16 11.03
N ALA A 167 5.15 7.98 10.21
CA ALA A 167 6.57 7.79 9.90
C ALA A 167 7.43 8.14 11.10
N ILE A 168 7.09 9.23 11.80
CA ILE A 168 7.80 9.66 13.01
C ILE A 168 7.66 8.63 14.13
N GLU A 169 6.43 8.19 14.42
CA GLU A 169 6.15 7.22 15.49
C GLU A 169 6.89 5.90 15.21
N LEU A 170 6.67 5.29 14.03
CA LEU A 170 7.27 4.00 13.68
C LEU A 170 8.80 4.05 13.64
N HIS A 171 9.37 5.10 13.07
CA HIS A 171 10.82 5.27 13.04
C HIS A 171 11.41 5.41 14.44
N SER A 172 10.75 6.17 15.32
CA SER A 172 11.21 6.38 16.69
C SER A 172 11.17 5.10 17.51
N THR A 173 10.08 4.34 17.42
CA THR A 173 9.96 3.03 18.09
C THR A 173 10.95 2.01 17.55
N THR A 174 11.22 2.01 16.23
CA THR A 174 12.24 1.15 15.63
C THR A 174 13.64 1.47 16.13
N GLN A 175 14.01 2.74 16.20
CA GLN A 175 15.31 3.13 16.75
C GLN A 175 15.45 2.75 18.22
N HIS A 176 14.37 2.87 19.01
CA HIS A 176 14.38 2.45 20.39
C HIS A 176 14.61 0.94 20.55
N ILE A 177 13.89 0.11 19.77
CA ILE A 177 14.09 -1.35 19.74
C ILE A 177 15.53 -1.69 19.29
N ASN A 178 16.05 -1.01 18.27
CA ASN A 178 17.43 -1.20 17.81
C ASN A 178 18.46 -0.89 18.92
N ALA A 179 18.23 0.14 19.73
CA ALA A 179 19.09 0.47 20.86
C ALA A 179 19.04 -0.58 21.98
N LEU A 180 17.84 -1.12 22.26
CA LEU A 180 17.63 -2.19 23.26
C LEU A 180 18.21 -3.54 22.81
N LEU A 181 18.33 -3.76 21.51
CA LEU A 181 18.95 -4.96 20.93
C LEU A 181 20.48 -4.84 20.82
N THR A 182 21.11 -4.20 21.81
CA THR A 182 22.56 -4.13 21.95
C THR A 182 23.04 -4.93 23.17
N PRO A 183 24.29 -5.44 23.19
CA PRO A 183 24.75 -6.32 24.28
C PRO A 183 25.07 -5.59 25.59
N LEU A 184 25.45 -4.31 25.52
CA LEU A 184 25.62 -3.49 26.72
C LEU A 184 24.23 -3.08 27.19
N ASP A 185 23.83 -3.51 28.38
CA ASP A 185 22.59 -3.11 29.05
C ASP A 185 21.30 -3.67 28.42
N TYR A 186 21.32 -4.98 28.13
CA TYR A 186 20.13 -5.68 27.66
C TYR A 186 19.02 -5.72 28.72
N ASP A 187 17.99 -4.92 28.51
CA ASP A 187 16.75 -4.89 29.29
C ASP A 187 15.60 -5.51 28.49
N PHE A 188 15.22 -6.72 28.88
CA PHE A 188 14.14 -7.46 28.22
C PHE A 188 12.76 -6.84 28.50
N ALA A 189 12.52 -6.28 29.69
CA ALA A 189 11.24 -5.65 30.00
C ALA A 189 11.04 -4.41 29.14
N ALA A 190 12.07 -3.57 29.00
CA ALA A 190 12.04 -2.45 28.08
C ALA A 190 11.83 -2.90 26.62
N LEU A 191 12.44 -4.02 26.19
CA LEU A 191 12.22 -4.58 24.85
C LEU A 191 10.78 -5.03 24.65
N TYR A 192 10.18 -5.69 25.64
CA TYR A 192 8.79 -6.12 25.62
C TYR A 192 7.83 -4.93 25.44
N ASP A 193 7.98 -3.90 26.27
CA ASP A 193 7.17 -2.68 26.20
C ASP A 193 7.35 -1.94 24.87
N ALA A 194 8.59 -1.84 24.39
CA ALA A 194 8.89 -1.23 23.10
C ALA A 194 8.27 -2.01 21.93
N THR A 195 8.24 -3.35 22.01
CA THR A 195 7.63 -4.22 21.01
C THR A 195 6.12 -4.01 20.93
N ASN A 196 5.44 -3.93 22.09
CA ASN A 196 4.00 -3.64 22.14
C ASN A 196 3.70 -2.23 21.63
N THR A 197 4.49 -1.24 22.03
CA THR A 197 4.35 0.15 21.55
C THR A 197 4.48 0.23 20.02
N PHE A 198 5.45 -0.49 19.44
CA PHE A 198 5.61 -0.58 17.99
C PHE A 198 4.41 -1.25 17.31
N SER A 199 3.94 -2.38 17.87
CA SER A 199 2.79 -3.14 17.36
C SER A 199 1.50 -2.30 17.34
N ASP A 200 1.24 -1.58 18.44
CA ASP A 200 0.08 -0.69 18.57
C ASP A 200 0.14 0.46 17.57
N ALA A 201 1.32 1.08 17.41
CA ALA A 201 1.52 2.15 16.43
C ALA A 201 1.28 1.64 15.00
N ALA A 202 1.85 0.48 14.63
CA ALA A 202 1.67 -0.10 13.31
C ALA A 202 0.19 -0.42 13.03
N SER A 203 -0.49 -1.06 13.98
CA SER A 203 -1.91 -1.44 13.86
C SER A 203 -2.83 -0.22 13.78
N LYS A 204 -2.60 0.79 14.64
CA LYS A 204 -3.31 2.09 14.61
C LYS A 204 -3.19 2.74 13.24
N HIS A 205 -1.97 2.85 12.70
CA HIS A 205 -1.75 3.53 11.42
C HIS A 205 -2.25 2.71 10.24
N LEU A 206 -2.25 1.37 10.32
CA LEU A 206 -2.87 0.52 9.30
C LEU A 206 -4.37 0.80 9.21
N TYR A 207 -5.06 0.83 10.36
CA TYR A 207 -6.48 1.16 10.42
C TYR A 207 -6.77 2.56 9.86
N LEU A 208 -5.94 3.55 10.21
CA LEU A 208 -6.09 4.92 9.71
C LEU A 208 -5.86 4.98 8.19
N ALA A 209 -4.85 4.28 7.66
CA ALA A 209 -4.58 4.22 6.22
C ALA A 209 -5.75 3.61 5.45
N ASP A 210 -6.31 2.49 5.93
CA ASP A 210 -7.48 1.84 5.35
C ASP A 210 -8.73 2.76 5.36
N LYS A 211 -8.97 3.45 6.48
CA LYS A 211 -10.04 4.45 6.55
C LYS A 211 -9.84 5.58 5.53
N ARG A 212 -8.63 6.13 5.43
CA ARG A 212 -8.32 7.22 4.50
C ARG A 212 -8.38 6.79 3.04
N LEU A 213 -8.04 5.54 2.75
CA LEU A 213 -8.22 4.94 1.42
C LEU A 213 -9.70 4.94 1.02
N ARG A 214 -10.59 4.45 1.91
CA ARG A 214 -12.05 4.47 1.68
C ARG A 214 -12.60 5.88 1.52
N ASP A 215 -12.20 6.81 2.39
CA ASP A 215 -12.63 8.21 2.32
C ASP A 215 -12.24 8.84 0.97
N THR A 216 -10.98 8.65 0.55
CA THR A 216 -10.46 9.19 -0.71
C THR A 216 -11.18 8.57 -1.93
N ALA A 217 -11.52 7.28 -1.86
CA ALA A 217 -12.29 6.61 -2.91
C ALA A 217 -13.73 7.15 -3.00
N GLY A 218 -14.35 7.44 -1.86
CA GLY A 218 -15.67 8.08 -1.80
C GLY A 218 -15.67 9.50 -2.34
N GLU A 219 -14.63 10.28 -2.04
CA GLU A 219 -14.41 11.63 -2.60
C GLU A 219 -14.28 11.57 -4.13
N LEU A 220 -13.48 10.64 -4.65
CA LEU A 220 -13.30 10.42 -6.08
C LEU A 220 -14.61 9.98 -6.77
N TYR A 221 -15.37 9.09 -6.16
CA TYR A 221 -16.68 8.67 -6.67
C TYR A 221 -17.66 9.85 -6.72
N THR A 222 -17.69 10.68 -5.68
CA THR A 222 -18.54 11.88 -5.65
C THR A 222 -18.15 12.88 -6.73
N LEU A 223 -16.84 13.07 -6.96
CA LEU A 223 -16.33 13.90 -8.04
C LEU A 223 -16.78 13.35 -9.41
N SER A 224 -16.66 12.05 -9.64
CA SER A 224 -17.07 11.44 -10.91
C SER A 224 -18.59 11.56 -11.14
N GLN A 225 -19.40 11.39 -10.09
CA GLN A 225 -20.86 11.53 -10.18
C GLN A 225 -21.30 12.97 -10.48
N ARG A 226 -20.64 13.99 -9.90
CA ARG A 226 -20.94 15.38 -10.24
C ARG A 226 -20.66 15.66 -11.71
N LEU A 227 -19.57 15.13 -12.22
CA LEU A 227 -19.15 15.42 -13.59
C LEU A 227 -19.94 14.64 -14.62
N LEU A 228 -20.13 13.33 -14.40
CA LEU A 228 -20.78 12.43 -15.35
C LEU A 228 -22.30 12.32 -15.13
N GLY A 229 -22.78 12.57 -13.92
CA GLY A 229 -24.21 12.59 -13.59
C GLY A 229 -24.91 13.85 -14.08
N GLU A 230 -24.17 14.95 -14.27
CA GLU A 230 -24.64 16.15 -14.98
C GLU A 230 -24.76 15.93 -16.51
N PHE A 231 -24.15 14.87 -17.07
CA PHE A 231 -24.31 14.44 -18.47
C PHE A 231 -25.48 13.46 -18.68
N LYS A 232 -26.55 13.54 -17.88
CA LYS A 232 -27.79 12.84 -18.25
C LYS A 232 -28.37 13.53 -19.51
N PRO A 233 -28.52 12.80 -20.63
CA PRO A 233 -29.06 13.34 -21.87
C PRO A 233 -30.52 13.80 -21.72
#